data_AF-A0A971SP78-F1
#
_entry.id   AF-A0A971SP78-F1
#
_cell.length_a   1.000
_cell.length_b   1.000
_cell.length_c   1.000
_cell.angle_alpha   90.00
_cell.angle_beta   90.00
_cell.angle_gamma   90.00
#
_symmetry.space_group_name_H-M   'P 1'
#
loop_
_entity.id
_entity.type
_entity.pdbx_description
1 polymer ?
#
loop_
_entity_poly.entity_id
_entity_poly.type
_entity_poly.pdbx_seq_one_letter_code
_entity_poly.pdbx_strand_id
1 'polypeptide(L)'
;MTKPAASRLKEEGGAAMVAALSTVVVLLLIGAATIHLAYLEKMISRRYVEYLQASYLAESGIESARAAMFNDPGVLSSPETTFHLEIVQPDLVGSAVITVTQPLFDGLLIVKSTGQTSGGAKRIWQADMTAPPGYEVYCEKFSLNPELDISFILQTFGINHPESGRPLQGALQVDPRCRAACQELDAGEGSFQGSHTRRYQPAGPVDMKFWSQAAESEGLNWGGYSYHYSDGSIVLPPVLRDSIYAVNGDVLLYSGAGGLNLQNCLVIAAGDIWVVNMEAASSRVTGLYRAGGDINLYQAKNDMEVRACLCAGRNVNICCGGSGDRVYLQPVEAPKFFRRLPPVIRGKMGFLTIRSYQEMVP
;
A
#
# COMPACT_ATOMS: atom_id res chain seq x y z
N MET A 1 65.53 -72.50 -39.23
CA MET A 1 64.54 -71.64 -39.90
C MET A 1 64.16 -70.52 -38.95
N THR A 2 64.76 -69.34 -39.11
CA THR A 2 64.47 -68.16 -38.28
C THR A 2 64.56 -66.91 -39.16
N LYS A 3 63.39 -66.37 -39.48
CA LYS A 3 63.14 -65.07 -40.14
C LYS A 3 61.75 -64.61 -39.69
N PRO A 4 61.51 -63.34 -39.31
CA PRO A 4 62.41 -62.36 -38.71
C PRO A 4 61.84 -61.71 -37.42
N ALA A 5 62.70 -61.38 -36.46
CA ALA A 5 62.38 -60.50 -35.32
C ALA A 5 62.31 -59.00 -35.71
N ALA A 6 62.62 -58.66 -36.96
CA ALA A 6 62.69 -57.29 -37.46
C ALA A 6 61.33 -56.65 -37.80
N SER A 7 60.23 -57.42 -37.93
CA SER A 7 58.90 -56.83 -38.15
C SER A 7 58.23 -56.37 -36.85
N ARG A 8 58.44 -57.08 -35.74
CA ARG A 8 57.84 -56.75 -34.42
C ARG A 8 58.35 -55.43 -33.83
N LEU A 9 59.64 -55.13 -33.97
CA LEU A 9 60.23 -53.85 -33.53
C LEU A 9 59.69 -52.62 -34.31
N LYS A 10 59.30 -52.79 -35.57
CA LYS A 10 58.65 -51.74 -36.37
C LYS A 10 57.17 -51.57 -36.01
N GLU A 11 56.47 -52.65 -35.67
CA GLU A 11 55.08 -52.62 -35.19
C GLU A 11 54.96 -51.99 -33.79
N GLU A 12 55.88 -52.31 -32.87
CA GLU A 12 55.90 -51.75 -31.51
C GLU A 12 56.24 -50.24 -31.50
N GLY A 13 57.17 -49.80 -32.35
CA GLY A 13 57.47 -48.37 -32.53
C GLY A 13 56.33 -47.57 -33.14
N GLY A 14 55.58 -48.17 -34.09
CA GLY A 14 54.37 -47.56 -34.66
C GLY A 14 53.23 -47.45 -33.65
N ALA A 15 53.02 -48.50 -32.84
CA ALA A 15 52.02 -48.51 -31.78
C ALA A 15 52.32 -47.47 -30.67
N ALA A 16 53.59 -47.36 -30.25
CA ALA A 16 54.02 -46.36 -29.28
C ALA A 16 53.86 -44.92 -29.82
N MET A 17 54.15 -44.69 -31.10
CA MET A 17 53.99 -43.38 -31.73
C MET A 17 52.51 -42.99 -31.86
N VAL A 18 51.63 -43.94 -32.21
CA VAL A 18 50.17 -43.73 -32.25
C VAL A 18 49.62 -43.47 -30.85
N ALA A 19 50.11 -44.19 -29.83
CA ALA A 19 49.72 -43.95 -28.45
C ALA A 19 50.15 -42.56 -27.98
N ALA A 20 51.38 -42.14 -28.29
CA ALA A 20 51.89 -40.80 -27.96
C ALA A 20 51.08 -39.69 -28.64
N LEU A 21 50.83 -39.81 -29.95
CA LEU A 21 49.98 -38.88 -30.71
C LEU A 21 48.55 -38.81 -30.17
N SER A 22 47.95 -39.97 -29.85
CA SER A 22 46.62 -40.03 -29.26
C SER A 22 46.58 -39.33 -27.90
N THR A 23 47.61 -39.52 -27.08
CA THR A 23 47.73 -38.87 -25.76
C THR A 23 47.85 -37.35 -25.90
N VAL A 24 48.64 -36.88 -26.87
CA VAL A 24 48.77 -35.44 -27.18
C VAL A 24 47.44 -34.85 -27.65
N VAL A 25 46.70 -35.54 -28.53
CA VAL A 25 45.37 -35.11 -28.98
C VAL A 25 44.39 -35.04 -27.81
N VAL A 26 44.37 -36.05 -26.93
CA VAL A 26 43.51 -36.05 -25.74
C VAL A 26 43.86 -34.89 -24.80
N LEU A 27 45.15 -34.63 -24.55
CA LEU A 27 45.58 -33.50 -23.73
C LEU A 27 45.20 -32.14 -24.33
N LEU A 28 45.32 -31.99 -25.65
CA LEU A 28 44.88 -30.78 -26.36
C LEU A 28 43.35 -30.58 -26.25
N LEU A 29 42.57 -31.66 -26.37
CA LEU A 29 41.11 -31.60 -26.19
C LEU A 29 40.72 -31.23 -24.75
N ILE A 30 41.39 -31.79 -23.75
CA ILE A 30 41.17 -31.43 -22.33
C ILE A 30 41.57 -29.96 -22.08
N GLY A 31 42.71 -29.51 -22.62
CA GLY A 31 43.15 -28.12 -22.54
C GLY A 31 42.17 -27.15 -23.19
N ALA A 32 41.66 -27.48 -24.39
CA ALA A 32 40.65 -26.67 -25.06
C ALA A 32 39.32 -26.64 -24.28
N ALA A 33 38.87 -27.78 -23.76
CA ALA A 33 37.64 -27.88 -22.97
C ALA A 33 37.71 -27.06 -21.68
N THR A 34 38.84 -27.13 -20.95
CA THR A 34 39.04 -26.36 -19.71
C THR A 34 39.07 -24.86 -19.95
N ILE A 35 39.73 -24.39 -21.01
CA ILE A 35 39.72 -22.97 -21.41
C ILE A 35 38.30 -22.51 -21.77
N HIS A 36 37.56 -23.32 -22.54
CA HIS A 36 36.18 -23.01 -22.90
C HIS A 36 35.26 -22.97 -21.67
N LEU A 37 35.40 -23.91 -20.73
CA LEU A 37 34.65 -23.93 -19.47
C LEU A 37 34.94 -22.68 -18.64
N ALA A 38 36.21 -22.33 -18.43
CA ALA A 38 36.59 -21.13 -17.68
C ALA A 38 36.07 -19.84 -18.33
N TYR A 39 36.09 -19.77 -19.66
CA TYR A 39 35.51 -18.64 -20.39
C TYR A 39 33.99 -18.55 -20.22
N LEU A 40 33.29 -19.68 -20.31
CA LEU A 40 31.84 -19.75 -20.08
C LEU A 40 31.47 -19.36 -18.65
N GLU A 41 32.20 -19.85 -17.64
CA GLU A 41 31.99 -19.49 -16.23
C GLU A 41 32.19 -17.98 -15.99
N LYS A 42 33.24 -17.40 -16.59
CA LYS A 42 33.48 -15.95 -16.51
C LYS A 42 32.36 -15.15 -17.19
N MET A 43 31.83 -15.65 -18.31
CA MET A 43 30.72 -15.00 -18.99
C MET A 43 29.43 -15.10 -18.18
N ILE A 44 29.12 -16.26 -17.62
CA ILE A 44 27.93 -16.50 -16.80
C ILE A 44 27.98 -15.63 -15.54
N SER A 45 29.10 -15.63 -14.82
CA SER A 45 29.28 -14.81 -13.62
C SER A 45 29.13 -13.32 -13.91
N ARG A 46 29.74 -12.82 -15.00
CA ARG A 46 29.58 -11.43 -15.42
C ARG A 46 28.12 -11.08 -15.73
N ARG A 47 27.44 -11.90 -16.54
CA ARG A 47 26.02 -11.69 -16.88
C ARG A 47 25.12 -11.75 -15.64
N TYR A 48 25.45 -12.61 -14.68
CA TYR A 48 24.72 -12.73 -13.43
C TYR A 48 24.88 -11.48 -12.55
N VAL A 49 26.08 -10.92 -12.45
CA VAL A 49 26.29 -9.65 -11.73
C VAL A 49 25.56 -8.49 -12.42
N GLU A 50 25.69 -8.36 -13.73
CA GLU A 50 25.00 -7.33 -14.52
C GLU A 50 23.46 -7.47 -14.41
N TYR A 51 22.95 -8.70 -14.35
CA TYR A 51 21.55 -9.02 -14.06
C TYR A 51 21.12 -8.48 -12.69
N LEU A 52 21.86 -8.82 -11.63
CA LEU A 52 21.52 -8.41 -10.27
C LEU A 52 21.57 -6.89 -10.10
N GLN A 53 22.56 -6.24 -10.70
CA GLN A 53 22.69 -4.79 -10.70
C GLN A 53 21.51 -4.10 -11.40
N ALA A 54 21.10 -4.60 -12.58
CA ALA A 54 19.95 -4.06 -13.31
C ALA A 54 18.64 -4.26 -12.52
N SER A 55 18.45 -5.42 -11.89
CA SER A 55 17.30 -5.65 -11.01
C SER A 55 17.31 -4.70 -9.83
N TYR A 56 18.43 -4.56 -9.11
CA TYR A 56 18.54 -3.65 -7.97
C TYR A 56 18.21 -2.19 -8.32
N LEU A 57 18.63 -1.70 -9.49
CA LEU A 57 18.26 -0.38 -10.00
C LEU A 57 16.74 -0.25 -10.20
N ALA A 58 16.11 -1.28 -10.78
CA ALA A 58 14.68 -1.29 -10.99
C ALA A 58 13.91 -1.28 -9.66
N GLU A 59 14.29 -2.14 -8.69
CA GLU A 59 13.67 -2.17 -7.35
C GLU A 59 13.84 -0.83 -6.61
N SER A 60 15.03 -0.25 -6.66
CA SER A 60 15.31 1.06 -6.08
C SER A 60 14.43 2.15 -6.69
N GLY A 61 14.11 2.05 -7.98
CA GLY A 61 13.17 2.95 -8.65
C GLY A 61 11.75 2.82 -8.09
N ILE A 62 11.28 1.60 -7.80
CA ILE A 62 9.97 1.37 -7.20
C ILE A 62 9.89 1.97 -5.80
N GLU A 63 10.90 1.75 -4.96
CA GLU A 63 10.98 2.32 -3.62
C GLU A 63 11.08 3.86 -3.63
N SER A 64 11.81 4.42 -4.59
CA SER A 64 11.90 5.87 -4.79
C SER A 64 10.56 6.46 -5.19
N ALA A 65 9.82 5.80 -6.09
CA ALA A 65 8.46 6.19 -6.47
C ALA A 65 7.53 6.18 -5.25
N ARG A 66 7.61 5.11 -4.45
CA ARG A 66 6.84 4.94 -3.21
C ARG A 66 7.09 6.09 -2.24
N ALA A 67 8.36 6.44 -2.01
CA ALA A 67 8.72 7.56 -1.15
C ALA A 67 8.25 8.92 -1.70
N ALA A 68 8.35 9.14 -3.01
CA ALA A 68 7.88 10.37 -3.66
C ALA A 68 6.36 10.54 -3.50
N MET A 69 5.59 9.51 -3.83
CA MET A 69 4.12 9.51 -3.69
C MET A 69 3.67 9.66 -2.24
N PHE A 70 4.41 9.07 -1.28
CA PHE A 70 4.07 9.19 0.13
C PHE A 70 4.22 10.64 0.63
N ASN A 71 5.26 11.34 0.17
CA ASN A 71 5.55 12.71 0.57
C ASN A 71 4.66 13.73 -0.14
N ASP A 72 4.43 13.51 -1.44
CA ASP A 72 3.59 14.35 -2.27
C ASP A 72 2.64 13.53 -3.16
N PRO A 73 1.44 13.22 -2.65
CA PRO A 73 0.40 12.54 -3.43
C PRO A 73 -0.03 13.34 -4.67
N GLY A 74 0.19 14.66 -4.70
CA GLY A 74 -0.15 15.53 -5.83
C GLY A 74 0.61 15.18 -7.12
N VAL A 75 1.71 14.45 -7.01
CA VAL A 75 2.46 13.86 -8.12
C VAL A 75 1.58 12.98 -9.01
N LEU A 76 0.47 12.44 -8.47
CA LEU A 76 -0.49 11.61 -9.19
C LEU A 76 -1.58 12.42 -9.91
N SER A 77 -1.29 13.65 -10.35
CA SER A 77 -2.26 14.49 -11.06
C SER A 77 -2.67 13.97 -12.44
N SER A 78 -1.87 13.07 -13.01
CA SER A 78 -2.09 12.48 -14.34
C SER A 78 -2.34 10.97 -14.23
N PRO A 79 -3.19 10.37 -15.11
CA PRO A 79 -3.45 8.92 -15.11
C PRO A 79 -2.18 8.07 -15.21
N GLU A 80 -1.14 8.63 -15.84
CA GLU A 80 0.20 8.07 -15.91
C GLU A 80 1.20 9.18 -15.55
N THR A 81 2.19 8.84 -14.73
CA THR A 81 3.27 9.76 -14.34
C THR A 81 4.60 9.04 -14.46
N THR A 82 5.58 9.64 -15.14
CA THR A 82 6.90 9.05 -15.35
C THR A 82 7.98 9.84 -14.62
N PHE A 83 8.87 9.12 -13.92
CA PHE A 83 10.03 9.66 -13.22
C PHE A 83 11.31 9.07 -13.80
N HIS A 84 12.36 9.88 -13.79
CA HIS A 84 13.70 9.44 -14.10
C HIS A 84 14.52 9.43 -12.82
N LEU A 85 15.13 8.28 -12.52
CA LEU A 85 16.07 8.13 -11.41
C LEU A 85 17.44 7.80 -11.98
N GLU A 86 18.41 8.65 -11.72
CA GLU A 86 19.82 8.36 -12.00
C GLU A 86 20.51 7.96 -10.70
N ILE A 87 21.20 6.82 -10.70
CA ILE A 87 21.98 6.34 -9.56
C ILE A 87 23.43 6.31 -9.98
N VAL A 88 24.24 7.15 -9.34
CA VAL A 88 25.70 7.20 -9.52
C VAL A 88 26.34 6.81 -8.20
N GLN A 89 26.64 5.52 -8.05
CA GLN A 89 27.45 4.98 -6.96
C GLN A 89 28.73 4.35 -7.52
N PRO A 90 29.83 4.26 -6.74
CA PRO A 90 31.12 3.76 -7.22
C PRO A 90 31.04 2.38 -7.89
N ASP A 91 30.16 1.51 -7.39
CA ASP A 91 30.00 0.11 -7.83
C ASP A 91 28.71 -0.14 -8.63
N LEU A 92 27.90 0.91 -8.86
CA LEU A 92 26.63 0.82 -9.57
C LEU A 92 26.37 2.10 -10.35
N VAL A 93 26.59 2.01 -11.67
CA VAL A 93 26.32 3.09 -12.62
C VAL A 93 25.21 2.66 -13.57
N GLY A 94 24.08 3.36 -13.50
CA GLY A 94 22.93 3.09 -14.34
C GLY A 94 21.79 4.05 -14.09
N SER A 95 20.69 3.81 -14.79
CA SER A 95 19.47 4.61 -14.67
C SER A 95 18.26 3.71 -14.48
N ALA A 96 17.21 4.26 -13.87
CA ALA A 96 15.90 3.65 -13.80
C ALA A 96 14.85 4.61 -14.37
N VAL A 97 14.00 4.10 -15.25
CA VAL A 97 12.81 4.81 -15.73
C VAL A 97 11.60 4.22 -15.04
N ILE A 98 10.89 5.05 -14.28
CA ILE A 98 9.78 4.65 -13.44
C ILE A 98 8.51 5.20 -14.07
N THR A 99 7.51 4.37 -14.27
CA THR A 99 6.17 4.77 -14.71
C THR A 99 5.18 4.33 -13.65
N VAL A 100 4.40 5.28 -13.15
CA VAL A 100 3.29 5.04 -12.22
C VAL A 100 1.99 5.24 -12.97
N THR A 101 1.18 4.19 -13.02
CA THR A 101 -0.13 4.19 -13.67
C THR A 101 -1.22 4.05 -12.61
N GLN A 102 -2.29 4.82 -12.79
CA GLN A 102 -3.50 4.77 -11.98
C GLN A 102 -4.62 4.13 -12.81
N PRO A 103 -4.89 2.83 -12.64
CA PRO A 103 -6.06 2.16 -13.21
C PRO A 103 -7.34 2.85 -12.73
N LEU A 104 -8.36 2.80 -13.59
CA LEU A 104 -9.63 3.48 -13.35
C LEU A 104 -10.57 2.66 -12.45
N PHE A 105 -10.37 1.35 -12.30
CA PHE A 105 -11.44 0.45 -11.82
C PHE A 105 -11.21 -0.20 -10.45
N ASP A 106 -9.97 -0.43 -10.03
CA ASP A 106 -9.65 -1.14 -8.77
C ASP A 106 -9.01 -0.26 -7.70
N GLY A 107 -8.58 0.95 -8.06
CA GLY A 107 -7.90 1.86 -7.13
C GLY A 107 -6.55 1.35 -6.64
N LEU A 108 -5.90 0.43 -7.37
CA LEU A 108 -4.52 0.01 -7.13
C LEU A 108 -3.55 0.92 -7.89
N LEU A 109 -2.35 1.17 -7.38
CA LEU A 109 -1.31 1.87 -8.13
C LEU A 109 -0.38 0.85 -8.77
N ILE A 110 -0.13 0.96 -10.08
CA ILE A 110 0.85 0.11 -10.75
C ILE A 110 2.14 0.92 -10.91
N VAL A 111 3.23 0.45 -10.32
CA VAL A 111 4.55 1.05 -10.46
C VAL A 111 5.43 0.12 -11.26
N LYS A 112 5.81 0.55 -12.46
CA LYS A 112 6.76 -0.15 -13.33
C LYS A 112 8.09 0.58 -13.29
N SER A 113 9.18 -0.13 -13.04
CA SER A 113 10.53 0.44 -13.05
C SER A 113 11.44 -0.36 -13.97
N THR A 114 12.09 0.34 -14.89
CA THR A 114 13.04 -0.25 -15.85
C THR A 114 14.45 0.17 -15.47
N GLY A 115 15.20 -0.72 -14.84
CA GLY A 115 16.60 -0.52 -14.50
C GLY A 115 17.54 -0.91 -15.64
N GLN A 116 18.47 -0.03 -15.98
CA GLN A 116 19.48 -0.26 -17.02
C GLN A 116 20.87 0.11 -16.50
N THR A 117 21.79 -0.85 -16.59
CA THR A 117 23.20 -0.62 -16.26
C THR A 117 23.94 0.00 -17.44
N SER A 118 25.06 0.67 -17.17
CA SER A 118 25.98 1.16 -18.23
C SER A 118 26.52 0.05 -19.12
N GLY A 119 26.61 -1.18 -18.60
CA GLY A 119 26.98 -2.39 -19.34
C GLY A 119 25.89 -2.91 -20.30
N GLY A 120 24.70 -2.30 -20.31
CA GLY A 120 23.62 -2.63 -21.24
C GLY A 120 22.62 -3.68 -20.72
N ALA A 121 22.84 -4.28 -19.55
CA ALA A 121 21.85 -5.15 -18.93
C ALA A 121 20.63 -4.32 -18.50
N LYS A 122 19.44 -4.82 -18.85
CA LYS A 122 18.15 -4.15 -18.63
C LYS A 122 17.18 -5.10 -17.93
N ARG A 123 16.49 -4.60 -16.91
CA ARG A 123 15.46 -5.34 -16.15
C ARG A 123 14.25 -4.47 -15.88
N ILE A 124 13.10 -5.11 -15.82
CA ILE A 124 11.83 -4.45 -15.62
C ILE A 124 11.14 -5.12 -14.44
N TRP A 125 10.80 -4.33 -13.43
CA TRP A 125 10.02 -4.76 -12.29
C TRP A 125 8.68 -4.03 -12.28
N GLN A 126 7.64 -4.73 -11.84
CA GLN A 126 6.33 -4.15 -11.60
C GLN A 126 5.88 -4.47 -10.18
N ALA A 127 5.34 -3.45 -9.50
CA ALA A 127 4.69 -3.57 -8.21
C ALA A 127 3.27 -3.03 -8.29
N ASP A 128 2.32 -3.80 -7.77
CA ASP A 128 0.97 -3.30 -7.52
C ASP A 128 0.90 -2.84 -6.06
N MET A 129 0.48 -1.60 -5.83
CA MET A 129 0.48 -0.95 -4.52
C MET A 129 -0.91 -0.48 -4.12
N THR A 130 -1.16 -0.47 -2.81
CA THR A 130 -2.37 0.13 -2.23
C THR A 130 -2.36 1.66 -2.32
N ALA A 131 -3.40 2.26 -1.76
CA ALA A 131 -3.63 3.70 -1.76
C ALA A 131 -2.41 4.57 -1.36
N PRO A 132 -2.21 5.72 -2.04
CA PRO A 132 -1.40 6.83 -1.53
C PRO A 132 -2.10 7.52 -0.35
N PRO A 133 -1.36 8.09 0.62
CA PRO A 133 -1.96 8.88 1.71
C PRO A 133 -2.51 10.22 1.19
N GLY A 134 -3.38 10.89 1.94
CA GLY A 134 -3.80 12.27 1.67
C GLY A 134 -5.14 12.48 0.93
N TYR A 135 -5.93 11.43 0.74
CA TYR A 135 -7.30 11.47 0.21
C TYR A 135 -8.34 11.28 1.33
N GLU A 136 -9.59 11.66 1.08
CA GLU A 136 -10.66 11.67 2.07
C GLU A 136 -11.27 10.29 2.34
N VAL A 137 -11.33 9.41 1.34
CA VAL A 137 -12.01 8.10 1.49
C VAL A 137 -11.22 6.98 0.80
N TYR A 138 -10.98 5.91 1.55
CA TYR A 138 -10.35 4.66 1.11
C TYR A 138 -11.19 3.48 1.59
N CYS A 139 -11.77 2.72 0.65
CA CYS A 139 -12.65 1.59 0.94
C CYS A 139 -12.95 0.79 -0.32
N GLU A 140 -13.50 -0.40 -0.16
CA GLU A 140 -14.02 -1.27 -1.23
C GLU A 140 -15.43 -0.87 -1.66
N LYS A 141 -16.34 -0.56 -0.72
CA LYS A 141 -17.69 -0.04 -1.02
C LYS A 141 -18.02 1.22 -0.21
N PHE A 142 -18.69 2.18 -0.86
CA PHE A 142 -19.18 3.40 -0.22
C PHE A 142 -20.70 3.42 -0.36
N SER A 143 -21.43 3.66 0.74
CA SER A 143 -22.89 3.58 0.71
C SER A 143 -23.53 4.68 1.54
N LEU A 144 -24.59 5.26 0.99
CA LEU A 144 -25.44 6.26 1.66
C LEU A 144 -26.75 5.61 2.09
N ASN A 145 -27.10 5.80 3.35
CA ASN A 145 -28.25 5.25 4.05
C ASN A 145 -28.46 3.74 3.83
N PRO A 146 -27.42 2.88 3.94
CA PRO A 146 -27.66 1.45 3.99
C PRO A 146 -28.45 1.09 5.25
N GLU A 147 -29.12 -0.07 5.22
CA GLU A 147 -29.72 -0.64 6.42
C GLU A 147 -28.60 -1.11 7.37
N LEU A 148 -28.43 -0.39 8.49
CA LEU A 148 -27.51 -0.74 9.56
C LEU A 148 -28.29 -1.13 10.81
N ASP A 149 -27.93 -2.25 11.43
CA ASP A 149 -28.51 -2.67 12.71
C ASP A 149 -27.86 -1.92 13.89
N ILE A 150 -28.25 -0.66 14.04
CA ILE A 150 -27.73 0.21 15.10
C ILE A 150 -28.11 -0.30 16.50
N SER A 151 -29.27 -0.95 16.63
CA SER A 151 -29.69 -1.52 17.91
C SER A 151 -28.76 -2.64 18.35
N PHE A 152 -28.43 -3.57 17.43
CA PHE A 152 -27.51 -4.66 17.72
C PHE A 152 -26.10 -4.17 18.09
N ILE A 153 -25.56 -3.17 17.37
CA ILE A 153 -24.22 -2.68 17.69
C ILE A 153 -24.19 -1.97 19.04
N LEU A 154 -25.18 -1.12 19.35
CA LEU A 154 -25.24 -0.45 20.66
C LEU A 154 -25.35 -1.46 21.81
N GLN A 155 -26.17 -2.52 21.65
CA GLN A 155 -26.27 -3.61 22.62
C GLN A 155 -24.95 -4.37 22.80
N THR A 156 -24.20 -4.59 21.71
CA THR A 156 -22.87 -5.23 21.76
C THR A 156 -21.88 -4.45 22.63
N PHE A 157 -22.03 -3.12 22.70
CA PHE A 157 -21.27 -2.24 23.59
C PHE A 157 -21.96 -1.97 24.94
N GLY A 158 -23.05 -2.68 25.26
CA GLY A 158 -23.77 -2.55 26.52
C GLY A 158 -24.65 -1.29 26.65
N ILE A 159 -24.97 -0.63 25.54
CA ILE A 159 -25.77 0.59 25.49
C ILE A 159 -27.23 0.25 25.15
N ASN A 160 -28.13 0.52 26.09
CA ASN A 160 -29.57 0.37 25.88
C ASN A 160 -30.14 1.69 25.36
N HIS A 161 -30.52 1.74 24.08
CA HIS A 161 -31.21 2.88 23.49
C HIS A 161 -32.60 2.47 22.98
N PRO A 162 -33.67 3.24 23.27
CA PRO A 162 -35.00 2.96 22.74
C PRO A 162 -35.08 3.31 21.25
N GLU A 163 -35.52 2.34 20.45
CA GLU A 163 -35.85 2.40 19.02
C GLU A 163 -34.70 2.53 18.01
N SER A 164 -34.67 1.57 17.07
CA SER A 164 -34.07 1.74 15.74
C SER A 164 -35.00 2.63 14.92
N GLY A 165 -34.54 3.84 14.63
CA GLY A 165 -35.28 4.81 13.83
C GLY A 165 -35.64 4.26 12.45
N ARG A 166 -36.71 4.83 11.87
CA ARG A 166 -37.14 4.65 10.47
C ARG A 166 -35.95 4.75 9.50
N PRO A 167 -36.06 4.20 8.27
CA PRO A 167 -35.04 4.36 7.26
C PRO A 167 -34.64 5.83 7.14
N LEU A 168 -33.34 6.09 7.29
CA LEU A 168 -32.81 7.43 7.21
C LEU A 168 -32.86 7.92 5.75
N GLN A 169 -33.24 9.18 5.54
CA GLN A 169 -33.54 9.75 4.21
C GLN A 169 -32.73 11.02 3.90
N GLY A 170 -31.79 11.37 4.77
CA GLY A 170 -30.93 12.53 4.61
C GLY A 170 -29.96 12.36 3.44
N ALA A 171 -29.41 13.47 2.99
CA ALA A 171 -28.58 13.52 1.79
C ALA A 171 -27.09 13.61 2.14
N LEU A 172 -26.25 13.08 1.25
CA LEU A 172 -24.81 13.38 1.29
C LEU A 172 -24.54 14.62 0.44
N GLN A 173 -23.95 15.65 1.05
CA GLN A 173 -23.43 16.81 0.34
C GLN A 173 -21.91 16.73 0.26
N VAL A 174 -21.40 16.45 -0.94
CA VAL A 174 -19.96 16.30 -1.18
C VAL A 174 -19.39 17.58 -1.80
N ASP A 175 -18.39 18.18 -1.14
CA ASP A 175 -17.60 19.28 -1.70
C ASP A 175 -17.02 18.84 -3.07
N PRO A 176 -17.01 19.71 -4.09
CA PRO A 176 -16.46 19.38 -5.41
C PRO A 176 -15.07 18.74 -5.40
N ARG A 177 -14.22 19.09 -4.41
CA ARG A 177 -12.87 18.53 -4.25
C ARG A 177 -12.87 17.08 -3.78
N CYS A 178 -13.94 16.63 -3.12
CA CYS A 178 -14.09 15.28 -2.59
C CYS A 178 -14.96 14.37 -3.48
N ARG A 179 -15.63 14.91 -4.51
CA ARG A 179 -16.66 14.19 -5.29
C ARG A 179 -16.18 12.89 -5.90
N ALA A 180 -14.93 12.84 -6.37
CA ALA A 180 -14.42 11.65 -7.01
C ALA A 180 -14.15 10.48 -6.01
N ALA A 181 -14.16 10.75 -4.70
CA ALA A 181 -14.14 9.75 -3.64
C ALA A 181 -15.51 9.05 -3.41
N CYS A 182 -16.61 9.58 -3.95
CA CYS A 182 -17.98 9.12 -3.69
C CYS A 182 -18.79 8.76 -4.96
N GLN A 183 -18.11 8.53 -6.09
CA GLN A 183 -18.74 8.45 -7.43
C GLN A 183 -19.76 7.32 -7.64
N GLU A 184 -19.79 6.26 -6.83
CA GLU A 184 -20.79 5.18 -6.96
C GLU A 184 -22.23 5.59 -6.57
N LEU A 185 -22.42 6.75 -5.94
CA LEU A 185 -23.76 7.20 -5.56
C LEU A 185 -24.61 7.69 -6.74
N ASP A 186 -23.97 8.07 -7.86
CA ASP A 186 -24.62 8.62 -9.05
C ASP A 186 -24.04 8.00 -10.32
N ALA A 187 -24.75 7.01 -10.88
CA ALA A 187 -24.62 6.47 -12.25
C ALA A 187 -23.51 5.46 -12.56
N GLY A 188 -23.86 4.55 -13.48
CA GLY A 188 -23.06 3.41 -13.93
C GLY A 188 -21.76 3.78 -14.62
N GLU A 189 -20.95 2.73 -14.80
CA GLU A 189 -19.63 2.68 -15.42
C GLU A 189 -19.40 3.78 -16.48
N GLY A 190 -18.58 4.80 -16.15
CA GLY A 190 -18.34 5.87 -17.11
C GLY A 190 -17.43 6.99 -16.65
N SER A 191 -16.12 6.72 -16.62
CA SER A 191 -15.00 7.69 -16.68
C SER A 191 -14.85 8.74 -15.57
N PHE A 192 -13.69 8.69 -14.90
CA PHE A 192 -13.23 9.65 -13.91
C PHE A 192 -12.63 10.90 -14.59
N GLN A 193 -13.18 12.09 -14.36
CA GLN A 193 -12.49 13.36 -14.64
C GLN A 193 -12.48 14.26 -13.39
N GLY A 194 -11.29 14.53 -12.85
CA GLY A 194 -11.02 15.38 -11.69
C GLY A 194 -9.58 15.22 -11.22
N SER A 195 -8.97 16.28 -10.67
CA SER A 195 -7.52 16.33 -10.46
C SER A 195 -7.02 15.63 -9.18
N HIS A 196 -7.84 15.38 -8.14
CA HIS A 196 -7.29 14.96 -6.84
C HIS A 196 -8.13 14.04 -5.93
N THR A 197 -9.04 13.19 -6.42
CA THR A 197 -9.69 12.21 -5.52
C THR A 197 -10.14 10.93 -6.20
N ARG A 198 -9.30 9.91 -6.34
CA ARG A 198 -9.76 8.58 -6.78
C ARG A 198 -10.03 7.69 -5.56
N ARG A 199 -11.03 6.84 -5.64
CA ARG A 199 -11.21 5.75 -4.67
C ARG A 199 -10.03 4.80 -4.81
N TYR A 200 -9.25 4.62 -3.76
CA TYR A 200 -8.15 3.64 -3.74
C TYR A 200 -8.49 2.48 -2.82
N GLN A 201 -7.98 1.30 -3.17
CA GLN A 201 -8.07 0.14 -2.28
C GLN A 201 -7.39 0.49 -0.95
N PRO A 202 -8.01 0.18 0.20
CA PRO A 202 -7.48 0.56 1.49
C PRO A 202 -6.04 0.08 1.71
N ALA A 203 -5.36 0.84 2.55
CA ALA A 203 -4.13 0.39 3.20
C ALA A 203 -4.32 -1.05 3.71
N GLY A 204 -3.26 -1.86 3.65
CA GLY A 204 -3.30 -3.26 4.10
C GLY A 204 -3.77 -3.41 5.56
N PRO A 205 -3.76 -4.65 6.10
CA PRO A 205 -4.22 -4.91 7.46
C PRO A 205 -3.52 -4.00 8.49
N VAL A 206 -4.23 -3.71 9.58
CA VAL A 206 -3.69 -2.85 10.63
C VAL A 206 -2.67 -3.63 11.46
N ASP A 207 -1.45 -3.10 11.58
CA ASP A 207 -0.34 -3.70 12.34
C ASP A 207 -0.55 -3.50 13.85
N MET A 208 -1.51 -4.23 14.44
CA MET A 208 -1.82 -4.16 15.87
C MET A 208 -0.63 -4.50 16.76
N LYS A 209 0.30 -5.33 16.28
CA LYS A 209 1.53 -5.66 17.01
C LYS A 209 2.41 -4.43 17.20
N PHE A 210 2.54 -3.58 16.18
CA PHE A 210 3.23 -2.31 16.34
C PHE A 210 2.53 -1.41 17.37
N TRP A 211 1.21 -1.28 17.30
CA TRP A 211 0.47 -0.40 18.20
C TRP A 211 0.53 -0.87 19.66
N SER A 212 0.41 -2.16 19.93
CA SER A 212 0.56 -2.67 21.29
C SER A 212 1.96 -2.40 21.85
N GLN A 213 3.01 -2.69 21.07
CA GLN A 213 4.40 -2.41 21.45
C GLN A 213 4.69 -0.92 21.65
N ALA A 214 4.03 -0.07 20.87
CA ALA A 214 4.16 1.37 20.98
C ALA A 214 3.61 1.92 22.31
N ALA A 215 2.61 1.25 22.90
CA ALA A 215 2.07 1.60 24.22
C ALA A 215 3.02 1.28 25.37
N GLU A 216 3.84 0.24 25.20
CA GLU A 216 4.84 -0.19 26.18
C GLU A 216 6.15 0.62 26.07
N SER A 217 6.33 1.36 24.97
CA SER A 217 7.56 2.12 24.69
C SER A 217 7.48 3.56 25.19
N GLU A 218 8.34 3.91 26.15
CA GLU A 218 8.42 5.28 26.69
C GLU A 218 9.12 6.29 25.75
N GLY A 219 9.60 5.86 24.57
CA GLY A 219 10.45 6.68 23.70
C GLY A 219 9.80 7.24 22.44
N LEU A 220 8.53 6.93 22.16
CA LEU A 220 7.88 7.37 20.93
C LEU A 220 7.38 8.81 21.05
N ASN A 221 7.89 9.67 20.16
CA ASN A 221 7.41 11.04 20.05
C ASN A 221 6.07 11.07 19.31
N TRP A 222 4.98 11.22 20.08
CA TRP A 222 3.61 11.35 19.56
C TRP A 222 3.30 12.77 19.05
N GLY A 223 4.25 13.69 19.10
CA GLY A 223 4.05 15.11 18.78
C GLY A 223 3.10 15.75 19.79
N GLY A 224 2.08 16.45 19.29
CA GLY A 224 1.06 17.08 20.13
C GLY A 224 -0.08 16.15 20.55
N TYR A 225 0.03 14.85 20.32
CA TYR A 225 -1.06 13.90 20.54
C TYR A 225 -0.93 13.14 21.86
N SER A 226 -2.06 12.88 22.51
CA SER A 226 -2.15 11.88 23.58
C SER A 226 -2.34 10.49 22.98
N TYR A 227 -1.53 9.51 23.37
CA TYR A 227 -1.61 8.14 22.84
C TYR A 227 -2.32 7.20 23.82
N HIS A 228 -3.23 6.38 23.28
CA HIS A 228 -4.00 5.38 24.02
C HIS A 228 -4.04 4.08 23.24
N TYR A 229 -3.79 2.97 23.92
CA TYR A 229 -3.97 1.62 23.39
C TYR A 229 -5.02 0.87 24.21
N SER A 230 -5.84 0.07 23.55
CA SER A 230 -6.77 -0.86 24.18
C SER A 230 -6.76 -2.21 23.48
N ASP A 231 -6.79 -3.28 24.27
CA ASP A 231 -6.97 -4.64 23.80
C ASP A 231 -8.42 -5.07 24.04
N GLY A 232 -9.18 -5.24 22.97
CA GLY A 232 -10.64 -5.41 23.01
C GLY A 232 -11.43 -4.15 22.63
N SER A 233 -12.68 -4.37 22.24
CA SER A 233 -13.59 -3.33 21.75
C SER A 233 -13.93 -2.31 22.85
N ILE A 234 -13.98 -1.02 22.48
CA ILE A 234 -14.21 0.07 23.45
C ILE A 234 -15.23 1.11 22.97
N VAL A 235 -15.84 1.78 23.94
CA VAL A 235 -16.59 3.02 23.72
C VAL A 235 -15.69 4.21 24.03
N LEU A 236 -15.53 5.11 23.06
CA LEU A 236 -14.80 6.35 23.24
C LEU A 236 -15.76 7.50 23.61
N PRO A 237 -15.27 8.50 24.36
CA PRO A 237 -16.04 9.71 24.65
C PRO A 237 -16.55 10.43 23.38
N PRO A 238 -17.73 11.08 23.45
CA PRO A 238 -18.31 11.81 22.32
C PRO A 238 -17.53 13.09 21.93
N VAL A 239 -16.64 13.54 22.81
CA VAL A 239 -15.78 14.71 22.60
C VAL A 239 -14.33 14.28 22.77
N LEU A 240 -13.57 14.38 21.68
CA LEU A 240 -12.15 14.03 21.64
C LEU A 240 -11.37 15.12 20.94
N ARG A 241 -10.12 15.30 21.35
CA ARG A 241 -9.24 16.31 20.74
C ARG A 241 -7.78 15.90 20.80
N ASP A 242 -7.10 15.99 19.66
CA ASP A 242 -5.65 15.83 19.54
C ASP A 242 -5.16 14.52 20.23
N SER A 243 -5.85 13.40 19.94
CA SER A 243 -5.57 12.08 20.51
C SER A 243 -5.43 10.99 19.45
N ILE A 244 -4.59 10.00 19.74
CA ILE A 244 -4.41 8.77 18.98
C ILE A 244 -4.98 7.62 19.82
N TYR A 245 -5.95 6.90 19.27
CA TYR A 245 -6.50 5.67 19.84
C TYR A 245 -6.17 4.51 18.91
N ALA A 246 -5.47 3.50 19.43
CA ALA A 246 -5.25 2.24 18.74
C ALA A 246 -5.95 1.11 19.51
N VAL A 247 -6.87 0.42 18.84
CA VAL A 247 -7.78 -0.53 19.47
C VAL A 247 -7.72 -1.86 18.74
N ASN A 248 -7.34 -2.92 19.45
CA ASN A 248 -7.39 -4.29 18.95
C ASN A 248 -8.81 -4.86 19.11
N GLY A 249 -9.75 -4.28 18.37
CA GLY A 249 -11.18 -4.58 18.43
C GLY A 249 -11.97 -3.52 17.68
N ASP A 250 -13.27 -3.44 17.99
CA ASP A 250 -14.19 -2.44 17.44
C ASP A 250 -14.19 -1.16 18.29
N VAL A 251 -14.48 -0.04 17.65
CA VAL A 251 -14.58 1.27 18.32
C VAL A 251 -15.97 1.84 18.14
N LEU A 252 -16.60 2.25 19.23
CA LEU A 252 -17.84 3.02 19.21
C LEU A 252 -17.62 4.42 19.78
N LEU A 253 -17.80 5.44 18.95
CA LEU A 253 -17.91 6.84 19.36
C LEU A 253 -19.39 7.19 19.41
N TYR A 254 -19.95 7.19 20.61
CA TYR A 254 -21.40 7.29 20.81
C TYR A 254 -21.79 8.55 21.57
N SER A 255 -22.80 9.24 21.05
CA SER A 255 -23.53 10.29 21.77
C SER A 255 -25.02 9.93 21.86
N GLY A 256 -25.47 9.69 23.09
CA GLY A 256 -26.89 9.63 23.45
C GLY A 256 -27.40 10.90 24.13
N ALA A 257 -26.54 11.92 24.28
CA ALA A 257 -26.89 13.21 24.85
C ALA A 257 -25.99 14.29 24.23
N GLY A 258 -26.52 15.05 23.27
CA GLY A 258 -25.78 16.11 22.59
C GLY A 258 -25.04 15.65 21.32
N GLY A 259 -24.12 16.49 20.83
CA GLY A 259 -23.42 16.27 19.56
C GLY A 259 -22.07 15.57 19.73
N LEU A 260 -21.58 14.96 18.65
CA LEU A 260 -20.20 14.47 18.58
C LEU A 260 -19.26 15.59 18.15
N ASN A 261 -18.13 15.76 18.84
CA ASN A 261 -17.11 16.73 18.47
C ASN A 261 -15.71 16.10 18.55
N LEU A 262 -15.27 15.56 17.42
CA LEU A 262 -14.02 14.82 17.28
C LEU A 262 -13.01 15.67 16.51
N GLN A 263 -12.02 16.22 17.21
CA GLN A 263 -11.10 17.21 16.68
C GLN A 263 -9.70 16.66 16.50
N ASN A 264 -9.22 16.60 15.26
CA ASN A 264 -7.88 16.12 14.91
C ASN A 264 -7.57 14.73 15.52
N CYS A 265 -8.52 13.81 15.55
CA CYS A 265 -8.27 12.49 16.15
C CYS A 265 -7.63 11.52 15.15
N LEU A 266 -6.82 10.58 15.65
CA LEU A 266 -6.40 9.41 14.91
C LEU A 266 -7.00 8.18 15.60
N VAL A 267 -8.03 7.59 14.99
CA VAL A 267 -8.69 6.40 15.54
C VAL A 267 -8.33 5.22 14.65
N ILE A 268 -7.71 4.21 15.24
CA ILE A 268 -7.23 3.02 14.56
C ILE A 268 -7.88 1.82 15.24
N ALA A 269 -8.63 1.04 14.47
CA ALA A 269 -9.31 -0.16 14.95
C ALA A 269 -8.90 -1.36 14.12
N ALA A 270 -8.64 -2.49 14.76
CA ALA A 270 -8.47 -3.77 14.07
C ALA A 270 -9.79 -4.25 13.44
N GLY A 271 -10.92 -3.94 14.09
CA GLY A 271 -12.27 -4.21 13.62
C GLY A 271 -12.92 -3.00 12.98
N ASP A 272 -14.20 -2.79 13.30
CA ASP A 272 -15.04 -1.73 12.77
C ASP A 272 -14.95 -0.45 13.62
N ILE A 273 -15.16 0.71 12.98
CA ILE A 273 -15.33 2.00 13.67
C ILE A 273 -16.75 2.50 13.46
N TRP A 274 -17.45 2.77 14.55
CA TRP A 274 -18.81 3.28 14.58
C TRP A 274 -18.82 4.68 15.18
N VAL A 275 -19.34 5.65 14.46
CA VAL A 275 -19.54 7.02 14.93
C VAL A 275 -21.03 7.28 14.93
N VAL A 276 -21.66 7.19 16.10
CA VAL A 276 -23.12 7.12 16.24
C VAL A 276 -23.60 8.28 17.10
N ASN A 277 -24.42 9.15 16.51
CA ASN A 277 -25.16 10.17 17.23
C ASN A 277 -26.66 9.92 17.04
N MET A 278 -27.36 9.63 18.14
CA MET A 278 -28.79 9.36 18.15
C MET A 278 -29.64 10.62 18.35
N GLU A 279 -29.02 11.75 18.68
CA GLU A 279 -29.72 12.94 19.18
C GLU A 279 -29.77 14.11 18.18
N ALA A 280 -30.58 15.11 18.53
CA ALA A 280 -30.87 16.28 17.69
C ALA A 280 -29.75 17.34 17.65
N ALA A 281 -28.52 17.02 18.03
CA ALA A 281 -27.40 17.94 17.95
C ALA A 281 -26.50 17.60 16.76
N SER A 282 -26.01 18.63 16.07
CA SER A 282 -25.07 18.45 14.97
C SER A 282 -23.77 17.81 15.43
N SER A 283 -23.15 17.04 14.53
CA SER A 283 -21.87 16.37 14.77
C SER A 283 -20.76 16.99 13.93
N ARG A 284 -19.54 16.96 14.46
CA ARG A 284 -18.32 17.35 13.76
C ARG A 284 -17.26 16.27 13.91
N VAL A 285 -16.87 15.68 12.79
CA VAL A 285 -15.90 14.57 12.72
C VAL A 285 -14.69 15.02 11.92
N THR A 286 -13.54 15.11 12.58
CA THR A 286 -12.29 15.49 11.92
C THR A 286 -11.12 14.60 12.32
N GLY A 287 -10.16 14.42 11.42
CA GLY A 287 -8.95 13.63 11.64
C GLY A 287 -8.78 12.46 10.67
N LEU A 288 -8.31 11.31 11.16
CA LEU A 288 -8.09 10.08 10.38
C LEU A 288 -8.66 8.89 11.14
N TYR A 289 -9.51 8.13 10.46
CA TYR A 289 -10.14 6.92 10.99
C TYR A 289 -9.70 5.75 10.13
N ARG A 290 -8.98 4.79 10.72
CA ARG A 290 -8.50 3.58 10.05
C ARG A 290 -9.12 2.35 10.69
N ALA A 291 -10.01 1.69 9.98
CA ALA A 291 -10.62 0.44 10.40
C ALA A 291 -10.04 -0.72 9.59
N GLY A 292 -9.79 -1.86 10.23
CA GLY A 292 -9.55 -3.12 9.53
C GLY A 292 -10.82 -3.66 8.87
N GLY A 293 -11.99 -3.32 9.41
CA GLY A 293 -13.30 -3.59 8.84
C GLY A 293 -13.96 -2.35 8.22
N ASP A 294 -15.16 -2.03 8.69
CA ASP A 294 -16.03 -0.96 8.18
C ASP A 294 -15.85 0.34 8.99
N ILE A 295 -16.12 1.47 8.35
CA ILE A 295 -16.33 2.75 9.02
C ILE A 295 -17.79 3.16 8.80
N ASN A 296 -18.52 3.29 9.89
CA ASN A 296 -19.95 3.60 9.91
C ASN A 296 -20.17 4.95 10.57
N LEU A 297 -20.68 5.92 9.81
CA LEU A 297 -21.07 7.23 10.33
C LEU A 297 -22.59 7.28 10.37
N TYR A 298 -23.17 7.43 11.56
CA TYR A 298 -24.62 7.44 11.78
C TYR A 298 -25.05 8.69 12.52
N GLN A 299 -25.86 9.51 11.86
CA GLN A 299 -26.49 10.70 12.42
C GLN A 299 -28.01 10.54 12.33
N ALA A 300 -28.67 10.36 13.47
CA ALA A 300 -30.11 10.11 13.48
C ALA A 300 -30.95 11.34 13.08
N LYS A 301 -30.48 12.56 13.41
CA LYS A 301 -31.16 13.84 13.17
C LYS A 301 -30.15 14.97 13.00
N ASN A 302 -30.48 15.98 12.19
CA ASN A 302 -29.62 17.13 11.87
C ASN A 302 -28.33 16.77 11.15
N ASP A 303 -27.55 17.81 10.88
CA ASP A 303 -26.38 17.77 10.04
C ASP A 303 -25.14 17.18 10.74
N MET A 304 -24.30 16.49 9.96
CA MET A 304 -22.96 16.05 10.35
C MET A 304 -21.92 16.64 9.40
N GLU A 305 -20.93 17.36 9.95
CA GLU A 305 -19.77 17.82 9.20
C GLU A 305 -18.65 16.77 9.31
N VAL A 306 -18.17 16.28 8.17
CA VAL A 306 -17.06 15.32 8.08
C VAL A 306 -15.90 15.96 7.32
N ARG A 307 -14.83 16.27 8.05
CA ARG A 307 -13.52 16.68 7.52
C ARG A 307 -12.46 15.69 7.97
N ALA A 308 -12.55 14.46 7.48
CA ALA A 308 -11.69 13.37 7.91
C ALA A 308 -11.23 12.48 6.74
N CYS A 309 -10.07 11.84 6.91
CA CYS A 309 -9.63 10.73 6.08
C CYS A 309 -10.22 9.43 6.64
N LEU A 310 -11.14 8.81 5.91
CA LEU A 310 -11.80 7.56 6.25
C LEU A 310 -11.13 6.41 5.50
N CYS A 311 -10.44 5.52 6.21
CA CYS A 311 -9.74 4.38 5.65
C CYS A 311 -10.33 3.08 6.21
N ALA A 312 -11.31 2.51 5.52
CA ALA A 312 -11.94 1.25 5.90
C ALA A 312 -11.33 0.10 5.10
N GLY A 313 -10.94 -0.99 5.77
CA GLY A 313 -10.51 -2.21 5.11
C GLY A 313 -11.59 -2.86 4.23
N ARG A 314 -12.86 -2.55 4.49
CA ARG A 314 -14.03 -3.00 3.73
C ARG A 314 -14.88 -1.81 3.28
N ASN A 315 -15.87 -1.38 4.06
CA ASN A 315 -16.89 -0.43 3.62
C ASN A 315 -16.86 0.89 4.39
N VAL A 316 -17.25 1.98 3.71
CA VAL A 316 -17.64 3.23 4.37
C VAL A 316 -19.14 3.42 4.19
N ASN A 317 -19.86 3.45 5.30
CA ASN A 317 -21.31 3.61 5.34
C ASN A 317 -21.65 4.94 6.02
N ILE A 318 -22.47 5.75 5.36
CA ILE A 318 -22.94 7.03 5.90
C ILE A 318 -24.45 7.00 5.99
N CYS A 319 -24.99 7.25 7.17
CA CYS A 319 -26.39 7.24 7.51
C CYS A 319 -26.78 8.63 8.05
N CYS A 320 -27.77 9.29 7.44
CA CYS A 320 -28.15 10.68 7.73
C CYS A 320 -29.66 10.83 7.88
N GLY A 321 -30.12 11.37 9.01
CA GLY A 321 -31.53 11.51 9.35
C GLY A 321 -32.36 12.40 8.44
N GLY A 322 -33.67 12.18 8.41
CA GLY A 322 -34.68 13.15 7.92
C GLY A 322 -34.64 13.58 6.45
N SER A 323 -35.80 13.95 5.90
CA SER A 323 -35.89 14.64 4.61
C SER A 323 -35.47 16.11 4.79
N GLY A 324 -34.16 16.39 4.80
CA GLY A 324 -33.63 17.75 4.96
C GLY A 324 -32.26 17.81 5.63
N ASP A 325 -31.90 16.81 6.43
CA ASP A 325 -30.57 16.79 7.05
C ASP A 325 -29.51 16.32 6.04
N ARG A 326 -28.28 16.74 6.32
CA ARG A 326 -27.14 16.47 5.44
C ARG A 326 -25.91 16.00 6.19
N VAL A 327 -25.21 15.04 5.61
CA VAL A 327 -23.80 14.81 5.91
C VAL A 327 -22.97 15.61 4.91
N TYR A 328 -22.15 16.55 5.41
CA TYR A 328 -21.24 17.32 4.58
C TYR A 328 -19.88 16.64 4.57
N LEU A 329 -19.53 15.98 3.47
CA LEU A 329 -18.17 15.52 3.25
C LEU A 329 -17.36 16.67 2.65
N GLN A 330 -16.42 17.16 3.44
CA GLN A 330 -15.58 18.30 3.12
C GLN A 330 -14.11 17.89 3.14
N PRO A 331 -13.27 18.54 2.34
CA PRO A 331 -11.87 18.18 2.27
C PRO A 331 -11.19 18.51 3.58
N VAL A 332 -10.23 17.67 3.94
CA VAL A 332 -9.30 17.99 5.00
C VAL A 332 -8.41 19.14 4.49
N GLU A 333 -8.60 20.35 5.02
CA GLU A 333 -7.87 21.52 4.54
C GLU A 333 -6.35 21.30 4.65
N ALA A 334 -5.74 21.14 3.47
CA ALA A 334 -4.37 20.75 3.20
C ALA A 334 -4.04 19.31 3.66
N PRO A 335 -3.33 18.50 2.85
CA PRO A 335 -2.76 17.20 3.25
C PRO A 335 -1.61 17.32 4.29
N LYS A 336 -1.71 18.31 5.19
CA LYS A 336 -0.88 18.54 6.38
C LYS A 336 -1.21 17.57 7.51
N PHE A 337 -2.42 17.01 7.62
CA PHE A 337 -2.76 16.12 8.74
C PHE A 337 -1.84 14.87 8.75
N PHE A 338 -1.72 14.18 7.62
CA PHE A 338 -0.75 13.09 7.45
C PHE A 338 0.70 13.53 7.66
N ARG A 339 1.06 14.73 7.18
CA ARG A 339 2.40 15.32 7.40
C ARG A 339 2.64 15.81 8.83
N ARG A 340 1.60 15.94 9.67
CA ARG A 340 1.70 16.24 11.11
C ARG A 340 1.90 14.97 11.93
N LEU A 341 1.52 13.80 11.42
CA LEU A 341 1.79 12.54 12.09
C LEU A 341 3.30 12.37 12.27
N PRO A 342 3.76 11.84 13.41
CA PRO A 342 5.15 11.45 13.60
C PRO A 342 5.62 10.51 12.46
N PRO A 343 6.83 10.71 11.90
CA PRO A 343 7.34 9.87 10.82
C PRO A 343 7.31 8.37 11.12
N VAL A 344 7.56 8.00 12.39
CA VAL A 344 7.57 6.61 12.86
C VAL A 344 6.23 5.89 12.66
N ILE A 345 5.10 6.61 12.76
CA ILE A 345 3.78 6.00 12.59
C ILE A 345 3.21 6.13 11.19
N ARG A 346 3.74 7.04 10.37
CA ARG A 346 3.29 7.23 8.97
C ARG A 346 3.39 5.94 8.16
N GLY A 347 4.52 5.24 8.25
CA GLY A 347 4.72 3.94 7.60
C GLY A 347 3.84 2.82 8.15
N LYS A 348 3.26 3.02 9.35
CA LYS A 348 2.37 2.05 10.01
C LYS A 348 0.91 2.23 9.65
N MET A 349 0.59 3.28 8.90
CA MET A 349 -0.74 3.51 8.35
C MET A 349 -1.06 2.63 7.13
N GLY A 350 -0.10 1.86 6.60
CA GLY A 350 -0.31 0.85 5.56
C GLY A 350 -0.57 1.40 4.15
N PHE A 351 -0.40 2.71 3.94
CA PHE A 351 -0.44 3.33 2.62
C PHE A 351 0.75 2.87 1.77
N LEU A 352 0.53 2.75 0.45
CA LEU A 352 1.50 2.26 -0.53
C LEU A 352 2.13 0.91 -0.14
N THR A 353 1.32 0.01 0.42
CA THR A 353 1.74 -1.37 0.69
C THR A 353 1.81 -2.13 -0.63
N ILE A 354 2.91 -2.83 -0.87
CA ILE A 354 3.09 -3.67 -2.06
C ILE A 354 2.21 -4.93 -1.90
N ARG A 355 1.27 -5.13 -2.83
CA ARG A 355 0.39 -6.31 -2.91
C ARG A 355 1.02 -7.43 -3.73
N SER A 356 1.64 -7.06 -4.84
CA SER A 356 2.32 -7.97 -5.75
C SER A 356 3.64 -7.34 -6.20
N TYR A 357 4.61 -8.19 -6.50
CA TYR A 357 5.94 -7.76 -6.93
C TYR A 357 6.49 -8.79 -7.91
N GLN A 358 6.73 -8.39 -9.16
CA GLN A 358 7.11 -9.32 -10.22
C GLN A 358 8.12 -8.75 -11.20
N GLU A 359 9.04 -9.62 -11.63
CA GLU A 359 9.93 -9.33 -12.76
C GLU A 359 9.11 -9.49 -14.04
N MET A 360 9.12 -8.46 -14.88
CA MET A 360 8.46 -8.48 -16.18
C MET A 360 9.46 -8.94 -17.23
N VAL A 361 9.00 -9.80 -18.14
CA VAL A 361 9.81 -10.18 -19.31
C VAL A 361 9.98 -8.92 -20.18
N PRO A 362 11.23 -8.52 -20.48
CA PRO A 362 11.53 -7.27 -21.18
C PRO A 362 11.02 -7.19 -22.62
#